data_AF-A0A0Q6AJ99-F1
#
_entry.id   AF-A0A0Q6AJ99-F1
#
_cell.length_a   1.000
_cell.length_b   1.000
_cell.length_c   1.000
_cell.angle_alpha   90.00
_cell.angle_beta   90.00
_cell.angle_gamma   90.00
#
_symmetry.space_group_name_H-M   'P 1'
#
loop_
_entity.id
_entity.type
_entity.pdbx_description
1 polymer ?
#
loop_
_entity_poly.entity_id
_entity_poly.type
_entity_poly.pdbx_seq_one_letter_code
_entity_poly.pdbx_strand_id
1 'polypeptide(L)'
;MSRTLSRALALLLAATALPALAQDAPPQFVAYDDVPFGPGDRALPLAVKLDPGDTSANIAIWVVYGDDAAEVRAATLTGQQPRGRVAITATSAEGVARARFVFPHSDNTTPNAQDVRARKLSSGDRVFYKVVKARGAALVESPVVAFVMPDKLTIANLGDSYASGEGAPYRTGAKWDNELCHRSGNSGQARAVATIIDENPETAIAFKNVACSGAQITEGLLLSQLRPSWIWEEVQTNLQTPVRPQLAVVRDWLADNGYAELNIAMVSGGGNDVDFGDFVRDYLVLPGVMGPDDEAGANLRRRIAQDVPQLYASLRQAFDANFTYDRVLVSEYADPMRGADGTYCDLPPFSPRSEFAALDAAFLRPLNAAIRGAVGDGAKWSVVATADRARGHGLCNDREPYFNNHLVASFAMQGDAYGIVHPTRTGHVSTYRPAYEIALRDAVRDIRRKWAILAAKRSAREKAQAAAMARAIAARTAIRPGAAGGVLRVSVPAGLVNRPPLTAPAGDRAAITDLLARARAEATGKAVPGDAIPDNRIADGRE
;
A
#
# COMPACT_ATOMS: atom_id res chain seq x y z
N MET A 1 -42.15 -28.52 -7.24
CA MET A 1 -42.27 -28.81 -5.79
C MET A 1 -40.89 -28.59 -5.16
N SER A 2 -40.67 -27.37 -4.66
CA SER A 2 -40.46 -27.05 -3.23
C SER A 2 -39.06 -27.41 -2.69
N ARG A 3 -38.15 -26.42 -2.69
CA ARG A 3 -37.12 -26.20 -1.63
C ARG A 3 -36.19 -24.98 -1.81
N THR A 4 -36.31 -24.16 -2.85
CA THR A 4 -35.36 -23.05 -3.13
C THR A 4 -35.87 -21.63 -2.86
N LEU A 5 -37.04 -21.44 -2.25
CA LEU A 5 -37.63 -20.11 -2.01
C LEU A 5 -37.43 -19.51 -0.60
N SER A 6 -36.69 -20.14 0.31
CA SER A 6 -36.62 -19.68 1.72
C SER A 6 -35.36 -18.89 2.13
N ARG A 7 -34.45 -18.53 1.21
CA ARG A 7 -33.29 -17.68 1.54
C ARG A 7 -33.38 -16.23 1.04
N ALA A 8 -34.22 -15.94 0.06
CA ALA A 8 -34.41 -14.57 -0.45
C ALA A 8 -35.39 -13.71 0.39
N LEU A 9 -36.12 -14.32 1.33
CA LEU A 9 -37.06 -13.60 2.20
C LEU A 9 -36.46 -13.23 3.57
N ALA A 10 -35.26 -13.70 3.91
CA ALA A 10 -34.56 -13.36 5.15
C ALA A 10 -33.70 -12.09 5.06
N LEU A 11 -33.42 -11.57 3.85
CA LEU A 11 -32.63 -10.34 3.65
C LEU A 11 -33.46 -9.09 3.36
N LEU A 12 -34.79 -9.19 3.21
CA LEU A 12 -35.68 -8.04 3.01
C LEU A 12 -36.40 -7.57 4.29
N LEU A 13 -36.03 -8.11 5.46
CA LEU A 13 -36.53 -7.67 6.78
C LEU A 13 -35.45 -7.00 7.65
N ALA A 14 -34.24 -6.75 7.12
CA ALA A 14 -33.15 -6.11 7.86
C ALA A 14 -33.06 -4.57 7.70
N ALA A 15 -34.05 -3.92 7.09
CA ALA A 15 -34.06 -2.46 6.85
C ALA A 15 -35.25 -1.72 7.48
N THR A 16 -35.87 -2.29 8.51
CA THR A 16 -36.81 -1.54 9.37
C THR A 16 -36.45 -1.73 10.83
N ALA A 17 -35.23 -1.35 11.21
CA ALA A 17 -35.08 -0.79 12.54
C ALA A 17 -35.79 0.57 12.48
N LEU A 18 -37.05 0.60 12.91
CA LEU A 18 -37.66 1.84 13.39
C LEU A 18 -36.61 2.51 14.29
N PRO A 19 -36.38 3.83 14.21
CA PRO A 19 -35.65 4.49 15.28
C PRO A 19 -36.44 4.14 16.55
N ALA A 20 -35.80 3.44 17.49
CA ALA A 20 -36.27 3.47 18.85
C ALA A 20 -36.48 4.94 19.16
N LEU A 21 -37.69 5.32 19.61
CA LEU A 21 -38.00 6.67 20.09
C LEU A 21 -36.74 7.20 20.78
N ALA A 22 -36.10 8.20 20.18
CA ALA A 22 -34.82 8.70 20.65
C ALA A 22 -35.05 9.10 22.11
N GLN A 23 -34.50 8.33 23.04
CA GLN A 23 -34.33 8.82 24.39
C GLN A 23 -33.42 10.03 24.23
N ASP A 24 -33.93 11.22 24.52
CA ASP A 24 -33.12 12.43 24.52
C ASP A 24 -31.89 12.15 25.38
N ALA A 25 -30.71 12.26 24.77
CA ALA A 25 -29.48 12.04 25.50
C ALA A 25 -29.42 13.02 26.68
N PRO A 26 -28.86 12.61 27.83
CA PRO A 26 -28.59 13.55 28.90
C PRO A 26 -27.84 14.76 28.37
N PRO A 27 -28.16 15.98 28.84
CA PRO A 27 -27.59 17.23 28.31
C PRO A 27 -26.07 17.32 28.45
N GLN A 28 -25.47 16.41 29.24
CA GLN A 28 -24.03 16.25 29.35
C GLN A 28 -23.37 15.76 28.06
N PHE A 29 -24.04 15.00 27.18
CA PHE A 29 -23.41 14.46 25.99
C PHE A 29 -23.59 15.39 24.78
N VAL A 30 -22.59 16.24 24.55
CA VAL A 30 -22.59 17.25 23.48
C VAL A 30 -22.23 16.63 22.12
N ALA A 31 -21.29 15.69 22.10
CA ALA A 31 -20.95 14.88 20.93
C ALA A 31 -20.61 13.47 21.39
N TYR A 32 -21.36 12.48 20.90
CA TYR A 32 -21.21 11.08 21.29
C TYR A 32 -21.62 10.10 20.20
N ASP A 33 -22.17 10.58 19.07
CA ASP A 33 -22.72 9.81 17.95
C ASP A 33 -22.02 10.10 16.61
N ASP A 34 -20.91 10.86 16.63
CA ASP A 34 -20.00 11.04 15.49
C ASP A 34 -19.16 9.76 15.26
N VAL A 35 -19.85 8.70 14.85
CA VAL A 35 -19.27 7.36 14.69
C VAL A 35 -18.20 7.30 13.59
N PRO A 36 -17.23 6.37 13.71
CA PRO A 36 -16.21 6.17 12.68
C PRO A 36 -16.82 6.01 11.29
N PHE A 37 -16.28 6.72 10.30
CA PHE A 37 -16.81 6.73 8.93
C PHE A 37 -15.73 6.89 7.86
N GLY A 38 -15.57 5.84 7.06
CA GLY A 38 -14.64 5.79 5.94
C GLY A 38 -13.43 4.89 6.21
N PRO A 39 -12.61 4.63 5.17
CA PRO A 39 -11.53 3.67 5.21
C PRO A 39 -10.54 3.94 6.34
N GLY A 40 -10.38 2.93 7.18
CA GLY A 40 -9.49 2.88 8.31
C GLY A 40 -9.94 3.66 9.53
N ASP A 41 -11.02 4.44 9.48
CA ASP A 41 -11.45 5.25 10.63
C ASP A 41 -11.91 4.36 11.79
N ARG A 42 -11.31 4.59 12.97
CA ARG A 42 -11.63 3.92 14.24
C ARG A 42 -11.85 4.91 15.36
N ALA A 43 -11.79 6.22 15.08
CA ALA A 43 -11.86 7.25 16.08
C ALA A 43 -13.31 7.70 16.32
N LEU A 44 -13.67 7.82 17.59
CA LEU A 44 -14.91 8.40 18.07
C LEU A 44 -14.57 9.69 18.84
N PRO A 45 -14.75 10.87 18.22
CA PRO A 45 -14.67 12.14 18.92
C PRO A 45 -15.77 12.24 19.99
N LEU A 46 -15.40 12.70 21.18
CA LEU A 46 -16.32 12.86 22.31
C LEU A 46 -16.28 14.29 22.84
N ALA A 47 -17.45 14.83 23.18
CA ALA A 47 -17.60 16.08 23.91
C ALA A 47 -18.63 15.91 25.02
N VAL A 48 -18.19 16.09 26.27
CA VAL A 48 -19.01 15.88 27.47
C VAL A 48 -18.99 17.15 28.33
N LYS A 49 -20.17 17.71 28.60
CA LYS A 49 -20.34 18.87 29.49
C LYS A 49 -20.10 18.46 30.95
N LEU A 50 -19.28 19.26 31.61
CA LEU A 50 -18.95 19.16 33.02
C LEU A 50 -20.08 19.78 33.85
N ASP A 51 -20.46 19.09 34.92
CA ASP A 51 -21.40 19.60 35.90
C ASP A 51 -20.64 20.49 36.91
N PRO A 52 -21.32 21.35 37.68
CA PRO A 52 -20.66 22.15 38.71
C PRO A 52 -19.78 21.30 39.65
N GLY A 53 -18.51 21.70 39.78
CA GLY A 53 -17.51 21.00 40.60
C GLY A 53 -16.84 19.79 39.94
N ASP A 54 -17.21 19.44 38.70
CA ASP A 54 -16.43 18.53 37.90
C ASP A 54 -15.15 19.20 37.40
N THR A 55 -14.07 18.44 37.33
CA THR A 55 -12.78 18.82 36.75
C THR A 55 -12.24 17.64 35.96
N SER A 56 -11.33 17.90 35.02
CA SER A 56 -10.65 16.84 34.27
C SER A 56 -9.90 15.85 35.17
N ALA A 57 -9.56 16.23 36.40
CA ALA A 57 -8.89 15.37 37.37
C ALA A 57 -9.83 14.44 38.13
N ASN A 58 -11.11 14.81 38.29
CA ASN A 58 -12.07 14.06 39.11
C ASN A 58 -13.16 13.34 38.32
N ILE A 59 -13.21 13.53 37.00
CA ILE A 59 -14.08 12.78 36.10
C ILE A 59 -13.30 11.77 35.26
N ALA A 60 -13.97 10.68 34.88
CA ALA A 60 -13.52 9.75 33.87
C ALA A 60 -14.59 9.59 32.79
N ILE A 61 -14.16 9.50 31.54
CA ILE A 61 -15.03 9.20 30.40
C ILE A 61 -14.67 7.80 29.91
N TRP A 62 -15.66 6.93 29.82
CA TRP A 62 -15.54 5.56 29.36
C TRP A 62 -16.42 5.34 28.15
N VAL A 63 -15.99 4.45 27.26
CA VAL A 63 -16.83 3.88 26.21
C VAL A 63 -16.95 2.39 26.49
N VAL A 64 -18.19 1.91 26.64
CA VAL A 64 -18.52 0.49 26.78
C VAL A 64 -19.13 0.03 25.47
N TYR A 65 -18.64 -1.08 24.90
CA TYR A 65 -19.02 -1.50 23.55
C TYR A 65 -19.13 -3.02 23.41
N GLY A 66 -19.82 -3.46 22.36
CA GLY A 66 -20.09 -4.86 22.05
C GLY A 66 -20.85 -5.04 20.74
N ASP A 67 -21.31 -6.25 20.47
CA ASP A 67 -22.11 -6.64 19.29
C ASP A 67 -23.59 -6.90 19.60
N ASP A 68 -23.99 -6.81 20.87
CA ASP A 68 -25.40 -6.87 21.30
C ASP A 68 -25.83 -5.57 22.02
N ALA A 69 -26.94 -4.99 21.54
CA ALA A 69 -27.45 -3.72 22.06
C ALA A 69 -27.99 -3.82 23.49
N ALA A 70 -28.61 -4.95 23.86
CA ALA A 70 -29.18 -5.15 25.17
C ALA A 70 -28.09 -5.38 26.22
N GLU A 71 -27.05 -6.15 25.86
CA GLU A 71 -25.88 -6.34 26.70
C GLU A 71 -25.14 -5.03 26.96
N VAL A 72 -24.88 -4.23 25.92
CA VAL A 72 -24.24 -2.92 26.09
C VAL A 72 -25.08 -1.98 26.93
N ARG A 73 -26.42 -2.00 26.77
CA ARG A 73 -27.33 -1.20 27.59
C ARG A 73 -27.22 -1.58 29.07
N ALA A 74 -27.23 -2.88 29.38
CA ALA A 74 -27.16 -3.40 30.75
C ALA A 74 -25.75 -3.37 31.37
N ALA A 75 -24.71 -3.13 30.56
CA ALA A 75 -23.31 -3.19 31.00
C ALA A 75 -22.97 -2.13 32.06
N THR A 76 -22.10 -2.49 33.00
CA THR A 76 -21.54 -1.59 34.03
C THR A 76 -20.03 -1.47 33.89
N LEU A 77 -19.41 -0.46 34.51
CA LEU A 77 -17.96 -0.27 34.50
C LEU A 77 -17.17 -1.34 35.28
N THR A 78 -17.84 -2.22 36.02
CA THR A 78 -17.25 -3.39 36.69
C THR A 78 -17.64 -4.71 36.00
N GLY A 79 -18.47 -4.63 34.95
CA GLY A 79 -19.01 -5.76 34.22
C GLY A 79 -18.01 -6.48 33.32
N GLN A 80 -18.53 -7.42 32.55
CA GLN A 80 -17.74 -8.31 31.70
C GLN A 80 -17.46 -7.72 30.30
N GLN A 81 -18.15 -6.64 29.94
CA GLN A 81 -18.13 -6.06 28.61
C GLN A 81 -16.81 -5.32 28.31
N PRO A 82 -16.36 -5.36 27.04
CA PRO A 82 -15.27 -4.52 26.55
C PRO A 82 -15.54 -3.04 26.86
N ARG A 83 -14.51 -2.36 27.35
CA ARG A 83 -14.58 -0.92 27.62
C ARG A 83 -13.21 -0.28 27.59
N GLY A 84 -13.16 1.00 27.29
CA GLY A 84 -11.94 1.78 27.47
C GLY A 84 -12.20 3.17 27.99
N ARG A 85 -11.24 3.67 28.77
CA ARG A 85 -11.19 5.02 29.33
C ARG A 85 -10.40 5.92 28.40
N VAL A 86 -10.97 7.07 28.06
CA VAL A 86 -10.29 8.07 27.23
C VAL A 86 -9.50 9.04 28.09
N ALA A 87 -8.43 9.59 27.51
CA ALA A 87 -7.78 10.77 28.04
C ALA A 87 -8.57 12.02 27.64
N ILE A 88 -8.83 12.92 28.59
CA ILE A 88 -9.40 14.24 28.29
C ILE A 88 -8.28 15.10 27.72
N THR A 89 -8.45 15.56 26.49
CA THR A 89 -7.41 16.30 25.76
C THR A 89 -7.54 17.80 25.94
N ALA A 90 -8.76 18.31 26.16
CA ALA A 90 -9.02 19.72 26.38
C ALA A 90 -10.32 19.92 27.16
N THR A 91 -10.45 21.06 27.84
CA THR A 91 -11.72 21.53 28.41
C THR A 91 -11.95 22.96 27.95
N SER A 92 -13.12 23.25 27.38
CA SER A 92 -13.46 24.61 26.94
C SER A 92 -13.83 25.52 28.11
N ALA A 93 -13.88 26.83 27.87
CA ALA A 93 -14.30 27.81 28.88
C ALA A 93 -15.75 27.59 29.34
N GLU A 94 -16.58 27.03 28.47
CA GLU A 94 -17.99 26.67 28.74
C GLU A 94 -18.12 25.33 29.49
N GLY A 95 -17.01 24.75 29.94
CA GLY A 95 -16.99 23.50 30.71
C GLY A 95 -17.26 22.26 29.87
N VAL A 96 -16.85 22.23 28.59
CA VAL A 96 -16.98 21.03 27.75
C VAL A 96 -15.64 20.30 27.68
N ALA A 97 -15.59 19.11 28.26
CA ALA A 97 -14.44 18.20 28.14
C ALA A 97 -14.47 17.51 26.77
N ARG A 98 -13.36 17.62 26.04
CA ARG A 98 -13.14 16.95 24.76
C ARG A 98 -12.20 15.77 24.95
N ALA A 99 -12.54 14.66 24.32
CA ALA A 99 -11.74 13.46 24.32
C ALA A 99 -11.92 12.71 22.99
N ARG A 100 -11.13 11.66 22.80
CA ARG A 100 -11.24 10.76 21.66
C ARG A 100 -11.11 9.34 22.15
N PHE A 101 -12.05 8.49 21.76
CA PHE A 101 -11.96 7.05 21.92
C PHE A 101 -11.51 6.45 20.59
N VAL A 102 -10.64 5.44 20.62
CA VAL A 102 -10.29 4.66 19.43
C VAL A 102 -10.75 3.23 19.66
N PHE A 103 -11.52 2.69 18.74
CA PHE A 103 -11.96 1.30 18.79
C PHE A 103 -10.77 0.36 18.53
N PRO A 104 -10.50 -0.64 19.39
CA PRO A 104 -9.38 -1.56 19.20
C PRO A 104 -9.39 -2.30 17.86
N HIS A 105 -8.23 -2.40 17.22
CA HIS A 105 -8.02 -3.11 15.96
C HIS A 105 -6.69 -3.88 15.96
N SER A 106 -6.38 -4.57 14.87
CA SER A 106 -5.18 -5.42 14.72
C SER A 106 -3.89 -4.74 15.12
N ASP A 107 -3.73 -3.50 14.66
CA ASP A 107 -2.48 -2.76 14.72
C ASP A 107 -2.38 -1.98 16.03
N ASN A 108 -3.49 -1.87 16.76
CA ASN A 108 -3.58 -1.16 18.03
C ASN A 108 -4.71 -1.74 18.90
N THR A 109 -4.39 -2.80 19.66
CA THR A 109 -5.38 -3.56 20.44
C THR A 109 -5.77 -2.89 21.76
N THR A 110 -5.03 -1.89 22.21
CA THR A 110 -5.31 -1.11 23.43
C THR A 110 -4.96 0.35 23.21
N PRO A 111 -5.71 1.06 22.34
CA PRO A 111 -5.35 2.40 21.88
C PRO A 111 -5.70 3.51 22.88
N ASN A 112 -6.45 3.21 23.93
CA ASN A 112 -6.97 4.21 24.87
C ASN A 112 -6.12 4.29 26.14
N ALA A 113 -6.37 5.31 26.98
CA ALA A 113 -5.64 5.50 28.23
C ALA A 113 -5.74 4.28 29.17
N GLN A 114 -6.84 3.55 29.08
CA GLN A 114 -6.99 2.24 29.69
C GLN A 114 -8.02 1.44 28.90
N ASP A 115 -7.67 0.26 28.41
CA ASP A 115 -8.62 -0.68 27.83
C ASP A 115 -8.78 -1.91 28.72
N VAL A 116 -10.01 -2.35 28.91
CA VAL A 116 -10.36 -3.52 29.71
C VAL A 116 -11.11 -4.49 28.80
N ARG A 117 -10.57 -5.70 28.66
CA ARG A 117 -11.13 -6.75 27.80
C ARG A 117 -11.39 -6.26 26.38
N ALA A 118 -10.39 -5.55 25.85
CA ALA A 118 -10.44 -5.01 24.50
C ALA A 118 -10.81 -6.11 23.50
N ARG A 119 -11.77 -5.80 22.63
CA ARG A 119 -12.18 -6.68 21.53
C ARG A 119 -11.69 -6.06 20.23
N LYS A 120 -10.89 -6.79 19.47
CA LYS A 120 -10.53 -6.43 18.08
C LYS A 120 -11.81 -6.45 17.24
N LEU A 121 -12.12 -5.34 16.58
CA LEU A 121 -13.27 -5.21 15.70
C LEU A 121 -12.83 -5.32 14.24
N SER A 122 -13.55 -6.10 13.45
CA SER A 122 -13.28 -6.34 12.03
C SER A 122 -14.16 -5.44 11.15
N SER A 123 -13.76 -5.26 9.89
CA SER A 123 -14.58 -4.57 8.90
C SER A 123 -15.97 -5.20 8.81
N GLY A 124 -17.01 -4.38 8.74
CA GLY A 124 -18.39 -4.86 8.63
C GLY A 124 -19.02 -5.32 9.95
N ASP A 125 -18.27 -5.41 11.06
CA ASP A 125 -18.84 -5.72 12.37
C ASP A 125 -19.88 -4.67 12.75
N ARG A 126 -21.05 -5.13 13.20
CA ARG A 126 -22.04 -4.24 13.80
C ARG A 126 -21.64 -3.99 15.25
N VAL A 127 -21.42 -2.73 15.60
CA VAL A 127 -20.92 -2.32 16.90
C VAL A 127 -21.97 -1.48 17.60
N PHE A 128 -22.23 -1.82 18.85
CA PHE A 128 -23.05 -1.04 19.77
C PHE A 128 -22.16 -0.47 20.86
N TYR A 129 -22.37 0.78 21.24
CA TYR A 129 -21.65 1.38 22.36
C TYR A 129 -22.50 2.39 23.13
N LYS A 130 -22.09 2.67 24.37
CA LYS A 130 -22.53 3.82 25.16
C LYS A 130 -21.33 4.53 25.76
N VAL A 131 -21.48 5.83 25.99
CA VAL A 131 -20.50 6.67 26.68
C VAL A 131 -20.93 6.83 28.13
N VAL A 132 -20.00 6.68 29.06
CA VAL A 132 -20.23 6.80 30.50
C VAL A 132 -19.34 7.89 31.07
N LYS A 133 -19.94 8.92 31.64
CA LYS A 133 -19.27 9.92 32.47
C LYS A 133 -19.34 9.45 33.92
N ALA A 134 -18.18 9.29 34.55
CA ALA A 134 -18.06 8.81 35.93
C ALA A 134 -17.39 9.85 36.83
N ARG A 135 -17.96 10.08 38.02
CA ARG A 135 -17.36 10.84 39.13
C ARG A 135 -17.48 10.00 40.40
N GLY A 136 -16.41 9.29 40.74
CA GLY A 136 -16.47 8.25 41.79
C GLY A 136 -17.52 7.19 41.43
N ALA A 137 -18.51 7.00 42.30
CA ALA A 137 -19.62 6.07 42.07
C ALA A 137 -20.79 6.66 41.26
N ALA A 138 -20.82 7.99 41.05
CA ALA A 138 -21.88 8.63 40.27
C ALA A 138 -21.61 8.45 38.77
N LEU A 139 -22.60 7.89 38.05
CA LEU A 139 -22.51 7.60 36.62
C LEU A 139 -23.63 8.31 35.86
N VAL A 140 -23.29 8.87 34.71
CA VAL A 140 -24.23 9.39 33.71
C VAL A 140 -23.91 8.69 32.39
N GLU A 141 -24.91 8.15 31.71
CA GLU A 141 -24.73 7.31 30.51
C GLU A 141 -25.45 7.89 29.30
N SER A 142 -24.83 7.81 28.12
CA SER A 142 -25.48 8.14 26.87
C SER A 142 -26.46 7.04 26.46
N PRO A 143 -27.40 7.33 25.54
CA PRO A 143 -28.09 6.28 24.80
C PRO A 143 -27.10 5.34 24.11
N VAL A 144 -27.54 4.11 23.85
CA VAL A 144 -26.76 3.15 23.05
C VAL A 144 -26.82 3.56 21.58
N VAL A 145 -25.65 3.74 20.98
CA VAL A 145 -25.46 4.06 19.56
C VAL A 145 -24.99 2.80 18.84
N ALA A 146 -25.38 2.66 17.57
CA ALA A 146 -24.94 1.57 16.71
C ALA A 146 -24.29 2.09 15.44
N PHE A 147 -23.25 1.42 14.96
CA PHE A 147 -22.66 1.64 13.65
C PHE A 147 -22.12 0.34 13.06
N VAL A 148 -21.69 0.40 11.80
CA VAL A 148 -20.96 -0.68 11.14
C VAL A 148 -19.51 -0.25 11.04
N MET A 149 -18.61 -1.09 11.53
CA MET A 149 -17.18 -0.81 11.55
C MET A 149 -16.67 -0.61 10.11
N PRO A 150 -16.01 0.51 9.79
CA PRO A 150 -15.49 0.73 8.44
C PRO A 150 -14.42 -0.29 8.05
N ASP A 151 -14.28 -0.47 6.74
CA ASP A 151 -13.15 -1.18 6.14
C ASP A 151 -11.83 -0.56 6.59
N LYS A 152 -10.76 -1.33 6.52
CA LYS A 152 -9.41 -0.77 6.66
C LYS A 152 -9.09 0.16 5.48
N LEU A 153 -8.16 1.09 5.69
CA LEU A 153 -7.54 1.81 4.59
C LEU A 153 -6.57 0.85 3.88
N THR A 154 -6.87 0.47 2.65
CA THR A 154 -6.13 -0.55 1.92
C THR A 154 -5.00 0.06 1.07
N ILE A 155 -3.81 -0.52 1.18
CA ILE A 155 -2.63 -0.14 0.40
C ILE A 155 -2.08 -1.40 -0.29
N ALA A 156 -1.88 -1.36 -1.60
CA ALA A 156 -1.23 -2.43 -2.35
C ALA A 156 0.06 -1.95 -3.00
N ASN A 157 1.14 -2.72 -2.90
CA ASN A 157 2.38 -2.50 -3.64
C ASN A 157 2.46 -3.48 -4.82
N LEU A 158 2.46 -2.94 -6.03
CA LEU A 158 2.61 -3.66 -7.29
C LEU A 158 3.88 -3.18 -7.98
N GLY A 159 4.48 -4.06 -8.76
CA GLY A 159 5.55 -3.66 -9.65
C GLY A 159 6.62 -4.70 -9.89
N ASP A 160 7.70 -4.22 -10.47
CA ASP A 160 8.91 -4.96 -10.77
C ASP A 160 9.86 -5.08 -9.58
N SER A 161 11.13 -5.38 -9.87
CA SER A 161 12.20 -5.60 -8.89
C SER A 161 12.47 -4.40 -7.99
N TYR A 162 12.32 -3.18 -8.50
CA TYR A 162 12.49 -1.93 -7.74
C TYR A 162 11.34 -1.66 -6.75
N ALA A 163 10.17 -2.30 -6.95
CA ALA A 163 9.10 -2.35 -5.95
C ALA A 163 9.15 -3.60 -5.06
N SER A 164 9.71 -4.70 -5.57
CA SER A 164 9.80 -5.97 -4.85
C SER A 164 10.78 -5.90 -3.66
N GLY A 165 11.88 -5.16 -3.84
CA GLY A 165 12.97 -5.09 -2.86
C GLY A 165 14.20 -5.91 -3.25
N GLU A 166 14.33 -6.24 -4.54
CA GLU A 166 15.53 -6.86 -5.08
C GLU A 166 16.77 -5.99 -4.80
N GLY A 167 17.90 -6.61 -4.50
CA GLY A 167 19.06 -5.92 -3.95
C GLY A 167 18.96 -5.61 -2.45
N ALA A 168 17.84 -5.92 -1.78
CA ALA A 168 17.67 -5.68 -0.35
C ALA A 168 17.08 -6.88 0.42
N PRO A 169 17.73 -8.07 0.40
CA PRO A 169 17.27 -9.21 1.18
C PRO A 169 17.38 -8.98 2.70
N TYR A 170 16.69 -9.81 3.46
CA TYR A 170 16.86 -9.90 4.91
C TYR A 170 18.21 -10.48 5.29
N ARG A 171 18.79 -9.99 6.40
CA ARG A 171 20.09 -10.45 6.92
C ARG A 171 20.00 -11.76 7.68
N THR A 172 18.85 -11.99 8.31
CA THR A 172 18.61 -13.16 9.16
C THR A 172 17.51 -14.02 8.55
N GLY A 173 17.34 -15.27 9.00
CA GLY A 173 16.23 -16.13 8.56
C GLY A 173 16.10 -16.30 7.03
N ALA A 174 14.86 -16.40 6.54
CA ALA A 174 14.58 -16.38 5.11
C ALA A 174 14.96 -15.01 4.51
N LYS A 175 15.68 -15.03 3.38
CA LYS A 175 16.17 -13.83 2.68
C LYS A 175 15.03 -12.97 2.11
N TRP A 176 13.96 -13.62 1.68
CA TRP A 176 12.83 -13.01 1.00
C TRP A 176 11.51 -13.41 1.66
N ASP A 177 10.52 -12.52 1.65
CA ASP A 177 9.12 -12.86 1.92
C ASP A 177 8.57 -13.76 0.81
N ASN A 178 9.08 -13.59 -0.42
CA ASN A 178 8.83 -14.49 -1.53
C ASN A 178 10.12 -14.66 -2.35
N GLU A 179 10.69 -15.86 -2.30
CA GLU A 179 11.92 -16.23 -2.99
C GLU A 179 11.80 -16.05 -4.50
N LEU A 180 10.71 -16.55 -5.11
CA LEU A 180 10.50 -16.43 -6.55
C LEU A 180 10.40 -14.98 -7.00
N CYS A 181 9.97 -14.07 -6.15
CA CYS A 181 9.77 -12.67 -6.50
C CYS A 181 10.91 -11.74 -6.07
N HIS A 182 11.93 -12.24 -5.37
CA HIS A 182 12.90 -11.43 -4.63
C HIS A 182 12.20 -10.33 -3.81
N ARG A 183 11.07 -10.71 -3.18
CA ARG A 183 10.23 -9.77 -2.46
C ARG A 183 10.68 -9.65 -1.03
N SER A 184 10.88 -8.43 -0.56
CA SER A 184 11.17 -8.15 0.85
C SER A 184 10.44 -6.92 1.34
N GLY A 185 10.08 -6.93 2.63
CA GLY A 185 9.68 -5.74 3.36
C GLY A 185 10.81 -4.70 3.49
N ASN A 186 12.05 -5.01 3.09
CA ASN A 186 13.12 -4.02 3.01
C ASN A 186 12.96 -3.05 1.83
N SER A 187 12.08 -3.34 0.86
CA SER A 187 11.72 -2.39 -0.20
C SER A 187 11.31 -1.04 0.37
N GLY A 188 11.64 0.04 -0.34
CA GLY A 188 11.35 1.40 0.12
C GLY A 188 9.85 1.65 0.28
N GLN A 189 9.05 1.05 -0.60
CA GLN A 189 7.59 1.06 -0.59
C GLN A 189 7.04 0.41 0.70
N ALA A 190 7.48 -0.80 1.03
CA ALA A 190 7.05 -1.47 2.24
C ALA A 190 7.48 -0.69 3.49
N ARG A 191 8.72 -0.19 3.53
CA ARG A 191 9.21 0.65 4.64
C ARG A 191 8.42 1.94 4.81
N ALA A 192 8.06 2.60 3.71
CA ALA A 192 7.22 3.79 3.75
C ALA A 192 5.85 3.45 4.36
N VAL A 193 5.23 2.34 3.95
CA VAL A 193 3.94 1.91 4.52
C VAL A 193 4.05 1.59 6.01
N ALA A 194 5.12 0.95 6.49
CA ALA A 194 5.34 0.80 7.94
C ALA A 194 5.37 2.14 8.67
N THR A 195 6.08 3.13 8.13
CA THR A 195 6.10 4.48 8.71
C THR A 195 4.71 5.11 8.74
N ILE A 196 3.92 4.95 7.67
CA ILE A 196 2.54 5.46 7.64
C ILE A 196 1.64 4.76 8.65
N ILE A 197 1.80 3.45 8.87
CA ILE A 197 1.07 2.71 9.91
C ILE A 197 1.40 3.28 11.29
N ASP A 198 2.69 3.44 11.60
CA ASP A 198 3.16 3.92 12.89
C ASP A 198 2.73 5.37 13.17
N GLU A 199 2.69 6.22 12.14
CA GLU A 199 2.23 7.62 12.23
C GLU A 199 0.71 7.76 12.40
N ASN A 200 -0.07 6.71 12.14
CA ASN A 200 -1.53 6.77 12.12
C ASN A 200 -2.15 5.70 13.04
N PRO A 201 -1.85 5.70 14.36
CA PRO A 201 -2.28 4.67 15.30
C PRO A 201 -3.79 4.59 15.53
N GLU A 202 -4.53 5.59 15.06
CA GLU A 202 -6.00 5.67 15.10
C GLU A 202 -6.67 5.20 13.80
N THR A 203 -5.87 4.77 12.82
CA THR A 203 -6.35 4.29 11.52
C THR A 203 -5.93 2.86 11.30
N ALA A 204 -6.91 1.99 11.08
CA ALA A 204 -6.65 0.62 10.70
C ALA A 204 -6.22 0.58 9.22
N ILE A 205 -4.99 0.13 8.96
CA ILE A 205 -4.41 0.08 7.62
C ILE A 205 -4.15 -1.38 7.26
N ALA A 206 -4.55 -1.78 6.05
CA ALA A 206 -4.25 -3.09 5.49
C ALA A 206 -3.22 -2.92 4.38
N PHE A 207 -2.15 -3.73 4.41
CA PHE A 207 -1.10 -3.65 3.40
C PHE A 207 -0.85 -4.99 2.73
N LYS A 208 -0.80 -4.98 1.39
CA LYS A 208 -0.43 -6.14 0.58
C LYS A 208 0.70 -5.81 -0.37
N ASN A 209 1.83 -6.51 -0.24
CA ASN A 209 2.91 -6.42 -1.22
C ASN A 209 2.81 -7.59 -2.20
N VAL A 210 2.53 -7.29 -3.48
CA VAL A 210 2.46 -8.28 -4.56
C VAL A 210 3.53 -8.06 -5.63
N ALA A 211 4.39 -7.06 -5.48
CA ALA A 211 5.47 -6.78 -6.42
C ALA A 211 6.36 -8.02 -6.62
N CYS A 212 6.95 -8.13 -7.80
CA CYS A 212 7.72 -9.29 -8.20
C CYS A 212 8.79 -8.90 -9.20
N SER A 213 10.03 -9.33 -8.96
CA SER A 213 11.14 -9.08 -9.88
C SER A 213 10.87 -9.55 -11.31
N GLY A 214 11.42 -8.82 -12.28
CA GLY A 214 11.20 -9.09 -13.70
C GLY A 214 9.76 -8.83 -14.19
N ALA A 215 8.86 -8.31 -13.35
CA ALA A 215 7.51 -7.97 -13.80
C ALA A 215 7.53 -6.86 -14.85
N GLN A 216 6.80 -7.13 -15.93
CA GLN A 216 6.37 -6.17 -16.92
C GLN A 216 4.97 -5.67 -16.53
N ILE A 217 4.57 -4.50 -17.04
CA ILE A 217 3.18 -4.04 -16.95
C ILE A 217 2.27 -5.07 -17.62
N THR A 218 2.65 -5.58 -18.79
CA THR A 218 1.92 -6.65 -19.46
C THR A 218 2.04 -7.99 -18.72
N GLU A 219 3.23 -8.56 -18.70
CA GLU A 219 3.55 -9.87 -18.09
C GLU A 219 4.07 -9.70 -16.66
N GLY A 220 3.18 -9.84 -15.68
CA GLY A 220 3.44 -9.66 -14.27
C GLY A 220 2.31 -8.90 -13.60
N LEU A 221 2.04 -7.67 -14.03
CA LEU A 221 0.95 -6.88 -13.46
C LEU A 221 -0.41 -7.30 -14.01
N LEU A 222 -0.57 -7.30 -15.34
CA LEU A 222 -1.85 -7.59 -16.01
C LEU A 222 -2.04 -9.08 -16.29
N LEU A 223 -0.98 -9.75 -16.73
CA LEU A 223 -0.94 -11.18 -17.07
C LEU A 223 0.02 -11.93 -16.16
N SER A 224 -0.06 -13.26 -16.17
CA SER A 224 0.90 -14.08 -15.45
C SER A 224 2.28 -13.87 -16.04
N GLN A 225 3.31 -13.80 -15.20
CA GLN A 225 4.69 -13.89 -15.64
C GLN A 225 5.23 -15.29 -15.38
N LEU A 226 6.24 -15.68 -16.14
CA LEU A 226 6.96 -16.93 -15.95
C LEU A 226 8.27 -16.63 -15.22
N ARG A 227 8.53 -17.30 -14.10
CA ARG A 227 9.76 -17.15 -13.32
C ARG A 227 10.57 -18.44 -13.34
N PRO A 228 11.88 -18.39 -13.64
CA PRO A 228 12.73 -19.56 -13.45
C PRO A 228 12.72 -19.95 -11.96
N SER A 229 12.61 -21.25 -11.67
CA SER A 229 12.71 -21.73 -10.30
C SER A 229 14.16 -21.59 -9.81
N TRP A 230 14.36 -21.02 -8.62
CA TRP A 230 15.68 -20.80 -7.98
C TRP A 230 16.46 -22.10 -7.73
N ILE A 231 15.77 -23.25 -7.82
CA ILE A 231 16.37 -24.56 -7.78
C ILE A 231 16.85 -24.89 -9.20
N TRP A 232 18.14 -24.63 -9.44
CA TRP A 232 18.94 -25.10 -10.59
C TRP A 232 18.82 -24.32 -11.91
N GLU A 233 19.34 -23.09 -11.94
CA GLU A 233 19.64 -22.34 -13.18
C GLU A 233 20.57 -23.14 -14.13
N GLU A 234 21.39 -24.03 -13.58
CA GLU A 234 22.33 -24.89 -14.30
C GLU A 234 21.72 -26.21 -14.82
N VAL A 235 20.51 -26.60 -14.39
CA VAL A 235 19.98 -27.95 -14.71
C VAL A 235 18.82 -27.95 -15.69
N GLN A 236 17.89 -26.99 -15.71
CA GLN A 236 16.82 -26.97 -16.74
C GLN A 236 16.25 -25.57 -17.04
N THR A 237 16.55 -25.05 -18.23
CA THR A 237 15.87 -23.88 -18.84
C THR A 237 14.37 -24.06 -19.07
N ASN A 238 13.84 -25.26 -18.82
CA ASN A 238 12.45 -25.66 -19.12
C ASN A 238 11.51 -25.66 -17.89
N LEU A 239 11.97 -25.31 -16.69
CA LEU A 239 11.15 -25.25 -15.47
C LEU A 239 10.83 -23.80 -15.08
N GLN A 240 9.86 -23.21 -15.78
CA GLN A 240 9.33 -21.89 -15.44
C GLN A 240 8.08 -22.03 -14.56
N THR A 241 8.10 -21.44 -13.37
CA THR A 241 6.95 -21.36 -12.46
C THR A 241 6.10 -20.15 -12.83
N PRO A 242 4.81 -20.32 -13.17
CA PRO A 242 3.93 -19.19 -13.40
C PRO A 242 3.64 -18.44 -12.09
N VAL A 243 3.94 -17.16 -12.07
CA VAL A 243 3.50 -16.22 -11.03
C VAL A 243 2.23 -15.53 -11.53
N ARG A 244 1.19 -15.55 -10.68
CA ARG A 244 -0.13 -14.99 -11.00
C ARG A 244 -0.05 -13.48 -11.30
N PRO A 245 -0.98 -12.92 -12.08
CA PRO A 245 -1.05 -11.49 -12.30
C PRO A 245 -1.23 -10.73 -10.98
N GLN A 246 -0.42 -9.71 -10.74
CA GLN A 246 -0.43 -8.96 -9.49
C GLN A 246 -1.79 -8.29 -9.23
N LEU A 247 -2.45 -7.75 -10.26
CA LEU A 247 -3.79 -7.17 -10.12
C LEU A 247 -4.81 -8.23 -9.66
N ALA A 248 -4.71 -9.46 -10.15
CA ALA A 248 -5.61 -10.54 -9.73
C ALA A 248 -5.37 -10.90 -8.25
N VAL A 249 -4.11 -10.94 -7.80
CA VAL A 249 -3.78 -11.19 -6.39
C VAL A 249 -4.33 -10.10 -5.48
N VAL A 250 -4.24 -8.81 -5.87
CA VAL A 250 -4.79 -7.70 -5.08
C VAL A 250 -6.32 -7.77 -5.02
N ARG A 251 -6.99 -8.04 -6.15
CA ARG A 251 -8.45 -8.17 -6.19
C ARG A 251 -8.94 -9.29 -5.29
N ASP A 252 -8.29 -10.45 -5.35
CA ASP A 252 -8.67 -11.60 -4.54
C ASP A 252 -8.39 -11.31 -3.05
N TRP A 253 -7.27 -10.65 -2.71
CA TRP A 253 -6.98 -10.21 -1.34
C TRP A 253 -8.06 -9.27 -0.77
N LEU A 254 -8.52 -8.28 -1.55
CA LEU A 254 -9.62 -7.39 -1.14
C LEU A 254 -10.91 -8.19 -0.91
N ALA A 255 -11.25 -9.11 -1.81
CA ALA A 255 -12.45 -9.93 -1.71
C ALA A 255 -12.43 -10.89 -0.52
N ASP A 256 -11.30 -11.57 -0.30
CA ASP A 256 -11.09 -12.51 0.80
C ASP A 256 -11.20 -11.82 2.17
N ASN A 257 -10.86 -10.53 2.23
CA ASN A 257 -10.96 -9.70 3.42
C ASN A 257 -12.27 -8.88 3.52
N GLY A 258 -13.14 -8.96 2.51
CA GLY A 258 -14.37 -8.17 2.46
C GLY A 258 -14.15 -6.66 2.29
N TYR A 259 -12.99 -6.21 1.82
CA TYR A 259 -12.72 -4.79 1.56
C TYR A 259 -13.36 -4.36 0.23
N ALA A 260 -14.12 -3.27 0.25
CA ALA A 260 -14.85 -2.78 -0.92
C ALA A 260 -13.99 -1.96 -1.91
N GLU A 261 -12.91 -1.35 -1.43
CA GLU A 261 -12.11 -0.38 -2.19
C GLU A 261 -10.60 -0.65 -2.02
N LEU A 262 -9.84 -0.47 -3.10
CA LEU A 262 -8.38 -0.33 -3.05
C LEU A 262 -8.05 1.16 -2.88
N ASN A 263 -7.75 1.63 -1.67
CA ASN A 263 -7.57 3.07 -1.48
C ASN A 263 -6.30 3.58 -2.17
N ILE A 264 -5.17 2.90 -1.96
CA ILE A 264 -3.88 3.31 -2.54
C ILE A 264 -3.20 2.13 -3.23
N ALA A 265 -2.82 2.30 -4.49
CA ALA A 265 -1.88 1.43 -5.18
C ALA A 265 -0.53 2.14 -5.34
N MET A 266 0.56 1.46 -5.04
CA MET A 266 1.92 1.85 -5.42
C MET A 266 2.37 0.98 -6.59
N VAL A 267 2.98 1.57 -7.60
CA VAL A 267 3.32 0.90 -8.86
C VAL A 267 4.73 1.28 -9.30
N SER A 268 5.55 0.27 -9.61
CA SER A 268 6.79 0.41 -10.40
C SER A 268 6.70 -0.49 -11.64
N GLY A 269 7.07 -0.02 -12.82
CA GLY A 269 7.03 -0.85 -14.02
C GLY A 269 7.32 -0.07 -15.30
N GLY A 270 7.47 -0.80 -16.41
CA GLY A 270 7.78 -0.24 -17.72
C GLY A 270 9.24 -0.43 -18.16
N GLY A 271 10.18 -0.59 -17.22
CA GLY A 271 11.58 -0.89 -17.57
C GLY A 271 11.77 -2.26 -18.23
N ASN A 272 11.17 -3.30 -17.64
CA ASN A 272 11.23 -4.64 -18.21
C ASN A 272 10.46 -4.74 -19.54
N ASP A 273 9.39 -3.96 -19.72
CA ASP A 273 8.58 -3.97 -20.94
C ASP A 273 9.34 -3.44 -22.17
N VAL A 274 10.46 -2.74 -21.96
CA VAL A 274 11.33 -2.20 -23.01
C VAL A 274 12.71 -2.88 -23.06
N ASP A 275 12.83 -4.07 -22.45
CA ASP A 275 14.04 -4.90 -22.36
C ASP A 275 15.22 -4.25 -21.61
N PHE A 276 14.95 -3.41 -20.60
CA PHE A 276 16.01 -2.80 -19.79
C PHE A 276 17.00 -3.82 -19.21
N GLY A 277 16.52 -4.96 -18.74
CA GLY A 277 17.36 -5.99 -18.15
C GLY A 277 18.42 -6.52 -19.13
N ASP A 278 18.09 -6.62 -20.43
CA ASP A 278 19.04 -7.01 -21.46
C ASP A 278 20.12 -5.93 -21.66
N PHE A 279 19.73 -4.66 -21.61
CA PHE A 279 20.69 -3.54 -21.66
C PHE A 279 21.61 -3.48 -20.44
N VAL A 280 21.09 -3.71 -19.22
CA VAL A 280 21.95 -3.82 -18.03
C VAL A 280 22.92 -4.97 -18.19
N ARG A 281 22.44 -6.14 -18.61
CA ARG A 281 23.31 -7.30 -18.85
C ARG A 281 24.40 -6.94 -19.85
N ASP A 282 24.04 -6.44 -21.03
CA ASP A 282 24.98 -6.36 -22.15
C ASP A 282 26.01 -5.23 -21.99
N TYR A 283 25.69 -4.16 -21.25
CA TYR A 283 26.56 -2.96 -21.13
C TYR A 283 27.06 -2.66 -19.71
N LEU A 284 26.46 -3.24 -18.66
CA LEU A 284 26.91 -3.03 -17.27
C LEU A 284 27.43 -4.30 -16.60
N VAL A 285 27.05 -5.49 -17.10
CA VAL A 285 27.53 -6.78 -16.59
C VAL A 285 28.57 -7.39 -17.53
N LEU A 286 28.37 -7.22 -18.83
CA LEU A 286 29.17 -7.78 -19.91
C LEU A 286 30.04 -6.70 -20.57
N PRO A 287 31.10 -7.07 -21.30
CA PRO A 287 32.03 -6.12 -21.91
C PRO A 287 31.48 -5.44 -23.18
N GLY A 288 30.16 -5.29 -23.30
CA GLY A 288 29.58 -4.43 -24.32
C GLY A 288 29.92 -2.98 -24.04
N VAL A 289 30.09 -2.18 -25.08
CA VAL A 289 30.37 -0.74 -24.98
C VAL A 289 29.25 0.00 -25.67
N MET A 290 28.56 0.90 -24.96
CA MET A 290 27.56 1.78 -25.55
C MET A 290 28.15 3.15 -25.94
N GLY A 291 28.08 3.44 -27.23
CA GLY A 291 28.31 4.77 -27.80
C GLY A 291 27.04 5.64 -27.83
N PRO A 292 27.20 6.98 -27.91
CA PRO A 292 26.06 7.91 -27.95
C PRO A 292 25.16 7.75 -29.21
N ASP A 293 25.74 7.26 -30.31
CA ASP A 293 25.07 7.12 -31.61
C ASP A 293 24.73 5.66 -31.97
N ASP A 294 24.82 4.74 -31.00
CA ASP A 294 24.56 3.33 -31.23
C ASP A 294 23.12 3.06 -31.65
N GLU A 295 22.96 2.18 -32.64
CA GLU A 295 21.64 1.78 -33.15
C GLU A 295 20.78 1.13 -32.06
N ALA A 296 21.40 0.35 -31.16
CA ALA A 296 20.73 -0.24 -30.01
C ALA A 296 20.09 0.82 -29.11
N GLY A 297 20.82 1.90 -28.80
CA GLY A 297 20.30 3.02 -28.02
C GLY A 297 19.19 3.78 -28.76
N ALA A 298 19.31 3.96 -30.08
CA ALA A 298 18.26 4.58 -30.89
C ALA A 298 16.97 3.73 -30.96
N ASN A 299 17.11 2.40 -31.10
CA ASN A 299 16.01 1.45 -31.07
C ASN A 299 15.28 1.46 -29.72
N LEU A 300 16.03 1.46 -28.61
CA LEU A 300 15.48 1.52 -27.27
C LEU A 300 14.68 2.80 -27.04
N ARG A 301 15.21 3.96 -27.43
CA ARG A 301 14.48 5.25 -27.34
C ARG A 301 13.17 5.22 -28.12
N ARG A 302 13.17 4.66 -29.34
CA ARG A 302 11.94 4.50 -30.13
C ARG A 302 10.94 3.59 -29.43
N ARG A 303 11.40 2.46 -28.88
CA ARG A 303 10.56 1.52 -28.15
C ARG A 303 9.92 2.16 -26.93
N ILE A 304 10.71 2.87 -26.11
CA ILE A 304 10.21 3.61 -24.94
C ILE A 304 9.12 4.60 -25.33
N ALA A 305 9.38 5.42 -26.37
CA ALA A 305 8.43 6.44 -26.80
C ALA A 305 7.11 5.85 -27.34
N GLN A 306 7.14 4.65 -27.91
CA GLN A 306 5.98 3.98 -28.49
C GLN A 306 5.19 3.16 -27.47
N ASP A 307 5.88 2.40 -26.63
CA ASP A 307 5.27 1.33 -25.84
C ASP A 307 4.83 1.82 -24.47
N VAL A 308 5.67 2.60 -23.76
CA VAL A 308 5.39 3.06 -22.39
C VAL A 308 4.04 3.78 -22.28
N PRO A 309 3.67 4.75 -23.15
CA PRO A 309 2.36 5.38 -23.07
C PRO A 309 1.19 4.39 -23.22
N GLN A 310 1.31 3.39 -24.11
CA GLN A 310 0.26 2.40 -24.35
C GLN A 310 0.13 1.40 -23.19
N LEU A 311 1.25 1.04 -22.57
CA LEU A 311 1.29 0.17 -21.39
C LEU A 311 0.55 0.83 -20.23
N TYR A 312 0.84 2.10 -19.94
CA TYR A 312 0.16 2.84 -18.88
C TYR A 312 -1.32 3.12 -19.20
N ALA A 313 -1.69 3.33 -20.46
CA ALA A 313 -3.09 3.40 -20.86
C ALA A 313 -3.84 2.08 -20.59
N SER A 314 -3.21 0.95 -20.91
CA SER A 314 -3.76 -0.39 -20.65
C SER A 314 -3.87 -0.66 -19.14
N LEU A 315 -2.85 -0.26 -18.37
CA LEU A 315 -2.85 -0.40 -16.92
C LEU A 315 -3.97 0.41 -16.28
N ARG A 316 -4.19 1.67 -16.71
CA ARG A 316 -5.33 2.49 -16.25
C ARG A 316 -6.67 1.83 -16.52
N GLN A 317 -6.87 1.35 -17.75
CA GLN A 317 -8.10 0.64 -18.11
C GLN A 317 -8.32 -0.59 -17.21
N ALA A 318 -7.25 -1.33 -16.91
CA ALA A 318 -7.32 -2.47 -16.01
C ALA A 318 -7.68 -2.05 -14.57
N PHE A 319 -7.10 -0.96 -14.07
CA PHE A 319 -7.48 -0.42 -12.76
C PHE A 319 -8.95 -0.01 -12.71
N ASP A 320 -9.42 0.76 -13.69
CA ASP A 320 -10.80 1.23 -13.79
C ASP A 320 -11.81 0.09 -13.95
N ALA A 321 -11.42 -1.01 -14.59
CA ALA A 321 -12.27 -2.18 -14.78
C ALA A 321 -12.31 -3.13 -13.58
N ASN A 322 -11.29 -3.15 -12.73
CA ASN A 322 -11.15 -4.16 -11.67
C ASN A 322 -11.24 -3.61 -10.25
N PHE A 323 -11.07 -2.30 -10.05
CA PHE A 323 -11.07 -1.72 -8.71
C PHE A 323 -11.93 -0.47 -8.64
N THR A 324 -12.59 -0.30 -7.49
CA THR A 324 -12.83 1.05 -6.97
C THR A 324 -11.55 1.48 -6.26
N TYR A 325 -11.03 2.67 -6.56
CA TYR A 325 -9.77 3.16 -5.99
C TYR A 325 -9.66 4.68 -5.90
N ASP A 326 -8.83 5.17 -4.97
CA ASP A 326 -8.60 6.61 -4.73
C ASP A 326 -7.31 7.14 -5.37
N ARG A 327 -6.20 6.41 -5.21
CA ARG A 327 -4.85 6.85 -5.60
C ARG A 327 -4.02 5.72 -6.20
N VAL A 328 -3.28 6.03 -7.26
CA VAL A 328 -2.21 5.21 -7.84
C VAL A 328 -0.94 6.05 -7.89
N LEU A 329 0.07 5.62 -7.14
CA LEU A 329 1.35 6.27 -6.97
C LEU A 329 2.38 5.50 -7.81
N VAL A 330 2.90 6.12 -8.87
CA VAL A 330 3.80 5.47 -9.82
C VAL A 330 5.21 5.99 -9.62
N SER A 331 6.17 5.15 -9.22
CA SER A 331 7.56 5.59 -9.13
C SER A 331 8.28 5.59 -10.47
N GLU A 332 9.18 6.56 -10.58
CA GLU A 332 10.29 6.51 -11.53
C GLU A 332 11.37 5.52 -11.08
N TYR A 333 12.38 5.32 -11.92
CA TYR A 333 13.61 4.63 -11.55
C TYR A 333 14.67 5.65 -11.08
N ALA A 334 15.25 5.40 -9.91
CA ALA A 334 16.37 6.16 -9.37
C ALA A 334 17.62 6.04 -10.26
N ASP A 335 18.45 7.09 -10.32
CA ASP A 335 19.65 7.14 -11.15
C ASP A 335 20.86 6.42 -10.51
N PRO A 336 21.33 5.28 -11.07
CA PRO A 336 22.49 4.58 -10.58
C PRO A 336 23.80 5.07 -11.22
N MET A 337 23.75 5.96 -12.21
CA MET A 337 24.88 6.23 -13.11
C MET A 337 25.76 7.39 -12.65
N ARG A 338 25.44 8.06 -11.53
CA ARG A 338 26.17 9.24 -11.06
C ARG A 338 26.77 9.07 -9.67
N GLY A 339 28.08 9.31 -9.57
CA GLY A 339 28.86 9.17 -8.33
C GLY A 339 28.72 10.36 -7.37
N ALA A 340 29.54 10.36 -6.32
CA ALA A 340 29.51 11.33 -5.21
C ALA A 340 29.66 12.80 -5.63
N ASP A 341 30.35 13.07 -6.74
CA ASP A 341 30.53 14.41 -7.30
C ASP A 341 29.38 14.81 -8.26
N GLY A 342 28.36 13.96 -8.41
CA GLY A 342 27.22 14.16 -9.31
C GLY A 342 27.55 13.94 -10.78
N THR A 343 28.78 13.55 -11.11
CA THR A 343 29.21 13.24 -12.47
C THR A 343 28.90 11.78 -12.82
N TYR A 344 28.85 11.46 -14.11
CA TYR A 344 28.69 10.07 -14.55
C TYR A 344 29.82 9.19 -14.01
N CYS A 345 29.48 7.96 -13.64
CA CYS A 345 30.42 7.00 -13.10
C CYS A 345 31.57 6.68 -14.07
N ASP A 346 32.68 6.25 -13.50
CA ASP A 346 33.85 5.75 -14.21
C ASP A 346 34.24 4.45 -13.53
N LEU A 347 33.90 3.31 -14.13
CA LEU A 347 34.16 1.98 -13.57
C LEU A 347 35.09 1.18 -14.49
N PRO A 348 36.40 1.49 -14.53
CA PRO A 348 37.37 0.71 -15.29
C PRO A 348 37.46 -0.74 -14.77
N PRO A 349 37.61 -1.76 -15.64
CA PRO A 349 37.82 -1.67 -17.09
C PRO A 349 36.54 -1.67 -17.94
N PHE A 350 35.34 -1.71 -17.35
CA PHE A 350 34.12 -2.05 -18.07
C PHE A 350 33.40 -0.84 -18.66
N SER A 351 33.11 0.20 -17.87
CA SER A 351 32.27 1.31 -18.35
C SER A 351 32.85 2.69 -18.02
N PRO A 352 33.40 3.42 -19.01
CA PRO A 352 33.86 4.79 -18.81
C PRO A 352 32.70 5.79 -18.70
N ARG A 353 32.99 7.01 -18.27
CA ARG A 353 32.01 8.11 -18.11
C ARG A 353 31.14 8.35 -19.35
N SER A 354 31.73 8.25 -20.54
CA SER A 354 31.03 8.43 -21.82
C SER A 354 29.95 7.37 -22.05
N GLU A 355 30.17 6.15 -21.59
CA GLU A 355 29.22 5.05 -21.72
C GLU A 355 28.04 5.23 -20.76
N PHE A 356 28.30 5.59 -19.50
CA PHE A 356 27.23 5.94 -18.56
C PHE A 356 26.37 7.11 -19.05
N ALA A 357 26.99 8.10 -19.71
CA ALA A 357 26.25 9.18 -20.36
C ALA A 357 25.38 8.69 -21.53
N ALA A 358 25.89 7.75 -22.33
CA ALA A 358 25.17 7.15 -23.45
C ALA A 358 23.99 6.30 -22.95
N LEU A 359 24.18 5.47 -21.93
CA LEU A 359 23.13 4.67 -21.27
C LEU A 359 22.02 5.56 -20.71
N ASP A 360 22.38 6.64 -20.01
CA ASP A 360 21.41 7.61 -19.49
C ASP A 360 20.61 8.30 -20.61
N ALA A 361 21.26 8.62 -21.72
CA ALA A 361 20.61 9.20 -22.90
C ALA A 361 19.71 8.21 -23.66
N ALA A 362 20.11 6.95 -23.72
CA ALA A 362 19.40 5.89 -24.44
C ALA A 362 18.19 5.37 -23.65
N PHE A 363 18.32 5.28 -22.32
CA PHE A 363 17.39 4.53 -21.49
C PHE A 363 16.74 5.36 -20.37
N LEU A 364 17.49 5.71 -19.32
CA LEU A 364 16.88 6.14 -18.05
C LEU A 364 16.11 7.47 -18.20
N ARG A 365 16.73 8.48 -18.83
CA ARG A 365 16.05 9.76 -19.07
C ARG A 365 14.81 9.60 -19.95
N PRO A 366 14.87 8.93 -21.12
CA PRO A 366 13.68 8.63 -21.93
C PRO A 366 12.60 7.87 -21.17
N LEU A 367 12.96 6.82 -20.42
CA LEU A 367 11.99 5.99 -19.71
C LEU A 367 11.27 6.79 -18.61
N ASN A 368 12.01 7.46 -17.73
CA ASN A 368 11.41 8.28 -16.68
C ASN A 368 10.56 9.43 -17.27
N ALA A 369 10.99 10.01 -18.40
CA ALA A 369 10.18 11.02 -19.11
C ALA A 369 8.88 10.43 -19.68
N ALA A 370 8.93 9.23 -20.26
CA ALA A 370 7.76 8.54 -20.78
C ALA A 370 6.79 8.12 -19.67
N ILE A 371 7.30 7.64 -18.53
CA ILE A 371 6.50 7.34 -17.34
C ILE A 371 5.80 8.62 -16.86
N ARG A 372 6.55 9.72 -16.66
CA ARG A 372 5.95 11.01 -16.27
C ARG A 372 4.87 11.46 -17.23
N GLY A 373 5.13 11.39 -18.53
CA GLY A 373 4.18 11.78 -19.57
C GLY A 373 2.92 10.91 -19.58
N ALA A 374 3.06 9.61 -19.38
CA ALA A 374 1.95 8.67 -19.37
C ALA A 374 1.13 8.69 -18.07
N VAL A 375 1.77 9.03 -16.94
CA VAL A 375 1.12 9.22 -15.65
C VAL A 375 0.38 10.57 -15.62
N GLY A 376 1.02 11.64 -16.10
CA GLY A 376 0.44 12.98 -16.19
C GLY A 376 -0.12 13.52 -14.87
N ASP A 377 -0.90 14.60 -14.94
CA ASP A 377 -1.51 15.26 -13.77
C ASP A 377 -2.94 14.76 -13.49
N GLY A 378 -3.16 13.46 -13.58
CA GLY A 378 -4.48 12.86 -13.35
C GLY A 378 -4.93 12.94 -11.90
N ALA A 379 -6.22 13.18 -11.64
CA ALA A 379 -6.74 13.34 -10.27
C ALA A 379 -6.56 12.12 -9.34
N LYS A 380 -6.29 10.93 -9.91
CA LYS A 380 -6.05 9.69 -9.18
C LYS A 380 -4.64 9.13 -9.33
N TRP A 381 -3.87 9.58 -10.31
CA TRP A 381 -2.56 9.01 -10.62
C TRP A 381 -1.49 10.08 -10.48
N SER A 382 -0.44 9.79 -9.74
CA SER A 382 0.66 10.72 -9.54
C SER A 382 2.01 10.02 -9.61
N VAL A 383 3.01 10.78 -10.04
CA VAL A 383 4.39 10.32 -10.09
C VAL A 383 5.04 10.47 -8.72
N VAL A 384 5.75 9.43 -8.28
CA VAL A 384 6.66 9.46 -7.15
C VAL A 384 8.06 9.68 -7.70
N ALA A 385 8.55 10.91 -7.57
CA ALA A 385 9.84 11.32 -8.12
C ALA A 385 11.00 10.70 -7.32
N THR A 386 11.69 9.74 -7.92
CA THR A 386 12.82 9.01 -7.32
C THR A 386 14.13 9.24 -8.08
N ALA A 387 14.06 9.66 -9.36
CA ALA A 387 15.19 9.73 -10.28
C ALA A 387 16.42 10.43 -9.68
N ASP A 388 16.25 11.66 -9.18
CA ASP A 388 17.35 12.46 -8.67
C ASP A 388 17.74 12.16 -7.22
N ARG A 389 16.96 11.32 -6.50
CA ARG A 389 17.20 11.05 -5.06
C ARG A 389 18.42 10.17 -4.81
N ALA A 390 18.92 9.49 -5.84
CA ALA A 390 20.14 8.71 -5.78
C ALA A 390 21.36 9.42 -6.37
N ARG A 391 21.21 10.67 -6.86
CA ARG A 391 22.33 11.46 -7.37
C ARG A 391 23.35 11.64 -6.25
N GLY A 392 24.61 11.35 -6.53
CA GLY A 392 25.64 11.30 -5.47
C GLY A 392 25.93 9.88 -4.98
N HIS A 393 25.06 8.91 -5.24
CA HIS A 393 25.11 7.58 -4.63
C HIS A 393 24.97 6.43 -5.65
N GLY A 394 25.31 6.71 -6.92
CA GLY A 394 25.35 5.71 -7.98
C GLY A 394 26.42 4.63 -7.78
N LEU A 395 26.56 3.75 -8.76
CA LEU A 395 27.35 2.50 -8.70
C LEU A 395 28.83 2.72 -8.34
N CYS A 396 29.38 3.89 -8.64
CA CYS A 396 30.76 4.26 -8.35
C CYS A 396 30.96 4.98 -7.01
N ASN A 397 29.94 5.05 -6.15
CA ASN A 397 30.08 5.54 -4.78
C ASN A 397 30.16 4.36 -3.78
N ASP A 398 31.36 3.81 -3.62
CA ASP A 398 31.63 2.69 -2.70
C ASP A 398 31.51 3.08 -1.21
N ARG A 399 31.50 4.38 -0.88
CA ARG A 399 31.40 4.85 0.51
C ARG A 399 29.97 4.75 1.04
N GLU A 400 29.00 5.02 0.18
CA GLU A 400 27.57 4.96 0.50
C GLU A 400 26.79 4.33 -0.67
N PRO A 401 26.92 3.01 -0.88
CA PRO A 401 26.39 2.36 -2.07
C PRO A 401 24.87 2.25 -1.99
N TYR A 402 24.16 3.04 -2.80
CA TYR A 402 22.71 2.90 -2.92
C TYR A 402 22.34 1.77 -3.87
N PHE A 403 23.27 1.26 -4.67
CA PHE A 403 23.04 0.19 -5.64
C PHE A 403 24.11 -0.88 -5.53
N ASN A 404 23.75 -2.12 -5.87
CA ASN A 404 24.74 -3.18 -6.04
C ASN A 404 25.53 -2.96 -7.32
N ASN A 405 26.82 -2.71 -7.17
CA ASN A 405 27.66 -2.19 -8.23
C ASN A 405 28.44 -3.24 -9.05
N HIS A 406 28.49 -4.50 -8.61
CA HIS A 406 29.16 -5.56 -9.37
C HIS A 406 28.63 -6.96 -9.05
N LEU A 407 29.00 -7.93 -9.89
CA LEU A 407 28.62 -9.35 -9.79
C LEU A 407 28.89 -9.95 -8.42
N VAL A 408 30.12 -9.83 -7.91
CA VAL A 408 30.50 -10.41 -6.61
C VAL A 408 29.67 -9.81 -5.47
N ALA A 409 29.40 -8.51 -5.48
CA ALA A 409 28.52 -7.88 -4.49
C ALA A 409 27.08 -8.39 -4.58
N SER A 410 26.52 -8.55 -5.79
CA SER A 410 25.17 -9.11 -5.96
C SER A 410 25.08 -10.55 -5.44
N PHE A 411 26.03 -11.41 -5.80
CA PHE A 411 26.09 -12.79 -5.30
C PHE A 411 26.29 -12.83 -3.78
N ALA A 412 27.17 -11.99 -3.23
CA ALA A 412 27.37 -11.92 -1.78
C ALA A 412 26.12 -11.41 -1.05
N MET A 413 25.36 -10.51 -1.68
CA MET A 413 24.19 -9.88 -1.07
C MET A 413 22.94 -10.76 -1.13
N GLN A 414 22.55 -11.19 -2.33
CA GLN A 414 21.31 -11.96 -2.53
C GLN A 414 21.52 -13.42 -2.93
N GLY A 415 22.67 -13.78 -3.47
CA GLY A 415 22.99 -15.16 -3.86
C GLY A 415 22.97 -15.41 -5.36
N ASP A 416 22.70 -14.39 -6.17
CA ASP A 416 22.66 -14.44 -7.63
C ASP A 416 23.08 -13.10 -8.26
N ALA A 417 23.09 -13.03 -9.59
CA ALA A 417 23.46 -11.83 -10.35
C ALA A 417 22.32 -10.83 -10.54
N TYR A 418 21.08 -11.18 -10.21
CA TYR A 418 19.91 -10.36 -10.54
C TYR A 418 19.86 -9.04 -9.76
N GLY A 419 20.56 -8.98 -8.62
CA GLY A 419 20.66 -7.79 -7.79
C GLY A 419 21.51 -6.65 -8.37
N ILE A 420 22.24 -6.87 -9.47
CA ILE A 420 23.07 -5.82 -10.09
C ILE A 420 22.23 -4.61 -10.47
N VAL A 421 22.73 -3.40 -10.17
CA VAL A 421 22.07 -2.10 -10.41
C VAL A 421 20.77 -1.90 -9.61
N HIS A 422 20.36 -2.88 -8.80
CA HIS A 422 19.21 -2.73 -7.91
C HIS A 422 19.59 -2.00 -6.63
N PRO A 423 18.63 -1.28 -6.01
CA PRO A 423 18.89 -0.55 -4.79
C PRO A 423 19.26 -1.50 -3.64
N THR A 424 20.28 -1.14 -2.88
CA THR A 424 20.59 -1.79 -1.60
C THR A 424 19.50 -1.46 -0.57
N ARG A 425 19.57 -2.06 0.62
CA ARG A 425 18.74 -1.62 1.76
C ARG A 425 18.88 -0.11 2.01
N THR A 426 20.11 0.42 2.01
CA THR A 426 20.39 1.87 2.09
C THR A 426 19.72 2.60 0.94
N GLY A 427 19.90 2.13 -0.30
CA GLY A 427 19.26 2.72 -1.46
C GLY A 427 17.75 2.84 -1.31
N HIS A 428 17.07 1.76 -0.93
CA HIS A 428 15.63 1.78 -0.68
C HIS A 428 15.22 2.74 0.45
N VAL A 429 15.98 2.80 1.54
CA VAL A 429 15.71 3.70 2.68
C VAL A 429 15.94 5.16 2.32
N SER A 430 16.91 5.47 1.45
CA SER A 430 17.30 6.84 1.16
C SER A 430 16.63 7.42 -0.09
N THR A 431 16.14 6.56 -1.00
CA THR A 431 15.54 7.00 -2.26
C THR A 431 14.02 6.78 -2.28
N TYR A 432 13.59 5.52 -2.36
CA TYR A 432 12.19 5.14 -2.52
C TYR A 432 11.37 5.42 -1.27
N ARG A 433 11.84 5.03 -0.08
CA ARG A 433 11.10 5.23 1.18
C ARG A 433 10.68 6.70 1.38
N PRO A 434 11.58 7.70 1.42
CA PRO A 434 11.17 9.08 1.68
C PRO A 434 10.29 9.66 0.56
N ALA A 435 10.47 9.22 -0.69
CA ALA A 435 9.60 9.64 -1.79
C ALA A 435 8.16 9.11 -1.60
N TYR A 436 8.02 7.83 -1.27
CA TYR A 436 6.73 7.21 -1.01
C TYR A 436 6.09 7.69 0.29
N GLU A 437 6.86 7.98 1.35
CA GLU A 437 6.30 8.56 2.57
C GLU A 437 5.61 9.91 2.31
N ILE A 438 6.21 10.79 1.49
CA ILE A 438 5.58 12.05 1.09
C ILE A 438 4.27 11.77 0.34
N ALA A 439 4.34 10.94 -0.70
CA ALA A 439 3.19 10.64 -1.54
C ALA A 439 2.04 9.93 -0.78
N LEU A 440 2.37 9.03 0.15
CA LEU A 440 1.41 8.33 0.98
C LEU A 440 0.76 9.26 2.01
N ARG A 441 1.52 10.14 2.68
CA ARG A 441 0.95 11.14 3.60
C ARG A 441 -0.06 12.03 2.88
N ASP A 442 0.27 12.47 1.66
CA ASP A 442 -0.65 13.26 0.83
C ASP A 442 -1.89 12.46 0.44
N ALA A 443 -1.73 11.21 -0.01
CA ALA A 443 -2.83 10.32 -0.36
C ALA A 443 -3.77 10.05 0.83
N VAL A 444 -3.23 9.69 2.00
CA VAL A 444 -4.01 9.43 3.23
C VAL A 444 -4.77 10.68 3.65
N ARG A 445 -4.12 11.86 3.63
CA ARG A 445 -4.78 13.14 3.93
C ARG A 445 -5.95 13.42 3.00
N ASP A 446 -5.75 13.22 1.69
CA ASP A 446 -6.79 13.45 0.69
C ASP A 446 -7.98 12.50 0.86
N ILE A 447 -7.72 11.22 1.11
CA ILE A 447 -8.75 10.21 1.37
C ILE A 447 -9.54 10.59 2.62
N ARG A 448 -8.86 10.90 3.74
CA ARG A 448 -9.53 11.34 4.97
C ARG A 448 -10.39 12.58 4.73
N ARG A 449 -9.89 13.55 3.97
CA ARG A 449 -10.65 14.77 3.63
C ARG A 449 -11.89 14.44 2.80
N LYS A 450 -11.77 13.58 1.78
CA LYS A 450 -12.90 13.08 0.98
C LYS A 450 -13.97 12.47 1.90
N TRP A 451 -13.57 11.57 2.79
CA TRP A 451 -14.50 10.86 3.67
C TRP A 451 -15.09 11.73 4.78
N ALA A 452 -14.35 12.70 5.32
CA ALA A 452 -14.89 13.69 6.24
C ALA A 452 -15.99 14.55 5.60
N ILE A 453 -15.83 14.95 4.34
CA ILE A 453 -16.88 15.66 3.58
C ILE A 453 -18.11 14.77 3.38
N LEU A 454 -17.90 13.47 3.08
CA LEU A 454 -18.99 12.50 2.93
C LEU A 454 -19.70 12.25 4.27
N ALA A 455 -18.99 12.12 5.38
CA ALA A 455 -19.53 12.02 6.74
C ALA A 455 -20.41 13.22 7.07
N ALA A 456 -19.90 14.44 6.85
CA ALA A 456 -20.65 15.66 7.11
C ALA A 456 -21.94 15.73 6.27
N LYS A 457 -21.87 15.35 4.99
CA LYS A 457 -23.05 15.25 4.11
C LYS A 457 -24.02 14.18 4.57
N ARG A 458 -23.54 13.03 5.04
CA ARG A 458 -24.36 11.94 5.58
C ARG A 458 -25.07 12.41 6.85
N SER A 459 -24.35 12.98 7.82
CA SER A 459 -24.92 13.52 9.06
C SER A 459 -25.96 14.61 8.76
N ALA A 460 -25.68 15.53 7.82
CA ALA A 460 -26.64 16.54 7.39
C ALA A 460 -27.88 15.90 6.74
N ARG A 461 -27.71 14.87 5.89
CA ARG A 461 -28.82 14.13 5.28
C ARG A 461 -29.60 13.33 6.30
N GLU A 462 -28.97 12.64 7.25
CA GLU A 462 -29.63 11.88 8.31
C GLU A 462 -30.38 12.81 9.25
N LYS A 463 -29.82 13.97 9.62
CA LYS A 463 -30.53 15.02 10.37
C LYS A 463 -31.70 15.59 9.56
N ALA A 464 -31.50 15.85 8.26
CA ALA A 464 -32.57 16.30 7.37
C ALA A 464 -33.62 15.21 7.14
N GLN A 465 -33.24 13.94 7.12
CA GLN A 465 -34.13 12.78 7.00
C GLN A 465 -34.83 12.49 8.31
N ALA A 466 -34.22 12.67 9.47
CA ALA A 466 -34.87 12.60 10.77
C ALA A 466 -35.88 13.76 10.92
N ALA A 467 -35.51 14.97 10.48
CA ALA A 467 -36.44 16.09 10.39
C ALA A 467 -37.54 15.85 9.34
N ALA A 468 -37.20 15.27 8.20
CA ALA A 468 -38.15 14.92 7.14
C ALA A 468 -38.99 13.70 7.50
N MET A 469 -38.52 12.80 8.36
CA MET A 469 -39.23 11.64 8.89
C MET A 469 -40.09 12.05 10.08
N ALA A 470 -39.70 13.02 10.89
CA ALA A 470 -40.63 13.73 11.77
C ALA A 470 -41.77 14.37 10.95
N ARG A 471 -41.47 14.89 9.75
CA ARG A 471 -42.47 15.40 8.80
C ARG A 471 -43.20 14.32 7.98
N ALA A 472 -42.59 13.17 7.70
CA ALA A 472 -43.13 12.07 6.89
C ALA A 472 -43.72 10.93 7.74
N ILE A 473 -43.55 10.96 9.05
CA ILE A 473 -44.46 10.31 10.01
C ILE A 473 -45.85 10.97 9.91
N ALA A 474 -45.93 12.21 9.42
CA ALA A 474 -47.18 12.80 8.96
C ALA A 474 -47.61 12.34 7.54
N ALA A 475 -46.81 11.55 6.82
CA ALA A 475 -47.08 11.15 5.43
C ALA A 475 -46.27 9.89 4.98
N ARG A 476 -46.78 8.67 5.18
CA ARG A 476 -46.24 7.42 4.57
C ARG A 476 -46.77 7.27 3.12
N THR A 477 -46.14 6.64 2.11
CA THR A 477 -45.72 5.21 1.96
C THR A 477 -44.99 4.93 0.59
N ALA A 478 -44.12 3.88 0.53
CA ALA A 478 -43.73 2.97 -0.59
C ALA A 478 -42.46 3.16 -1.50
N ILE A 479 -41.76 2.04 -1.82
CA ILE A 479 -40.46 1.85 -2.55
C ILE A 479 -40.58 0.70 -3.59
N ARG A 480 -39.81 0.70 -4.71
CA ARG A 480 -39.19 -0.52 -5.33
C ARG A 480 -37.92 -0.25 -6.22
N PRO A 481 -37.08 -1.28 -6.51
CA PRO A 481 -35.64 -1.16 -6.86
C PRO A 481 -35.17 -1.79 -8.20
N GLY A 482 -33.88 -1.58 -8.57
CA GLY A 482 -33.03 -2.59 -9.24
C GLY A 482 -32.11 -2.14 -10.40
N ALA A 483 -30.83 -2.55 -10.39
CA ALA A 483 -30.10 -3.24 -11.50
C ALA A 483 -28.56 -3.26 -11.28
N ALA A 484 -27.92 -4.41 -11.54
CA ALA A 484 -26.47 -4.64 -11.50
C ALA A 484 -25.93 -4.94 -12.92
N GLY A 485 -24.73 -4.46 -13.26
CA GLY A 485 -24.05 -4.64 -14.55
C GLY A 485 -22.72 -5.39 -14.43
N GLY A 486 -22.36 -6.16 -15.46
CA GLY A 486 -21.28 -7.16 -15.47
C GLY A 486 -19.86 -6.67 -15.76
N VAL A 487 -18.93 -7.63 -15.65
CA VAL A 487 -17.47 -7.46 -15.71
C VAL A 487 -16.97 -7.22 -17.15
N LEU A 488 -16.19 -6.16 -17.33
CA LEU A 488 -15.56 -5.81 -18.61
C LEU A 488 -14.29 -6.66 -18.81
N ARG A 489 -14.19 -7.33 -19.97
CA ARG A 489 -12.93 -7.98 -20.41
C ARG A 489 -11.94 -6.88 -20.80
N VAL A 490 -10.83 -6.80 -20.08
CA VAL A 490 -9.68 -5.97 -20.46
C VAL A 490 -9.02 -6.63 -21.67
N SER A 491 -8.95 -5.91 -22.79
CA SER A 491 -8.20 -6.34 -23.97
C SER A 491 -6.83 -5.67 -23.93
N VAL A 492 -5.78 -6.44 -23.68
CA VAL A 492 -4.41 -5.97 -23.91
C VAL A 492 -4.18 -6.00 -25.42
N PRO A 493 -3.68 -4.92 -26.06
CA PRO A 493 -3.34 -4.96 -27.48
C PRO A 493 -2.38 -6.12 -27.75
N ALA A 494 -2.75 -7.02 -28.66
CA ALA A 494 -1.94 -8.22 -28.96
C ALA A 494 -0.51 -7.89 -29.40
N GLY A 495 -0.28 -6.69 -29.93
CA GLY A 495 1.06 -6.22 -30.32
C GLY A 495 1.96 -5.77 -29.18
N LEU A 496 1.52 -5.78 -27.91
CA LEU A 496 2.33 -5.51 -26.72
C LEU A 496 2.72 -6.78 -25.96
N VAL A 497 2.10 -7.91 -26.29
CA VAL A 497 2.37 -9.22 -25.69
C VAL A 497 3.23 -10.01 -26.68
N ASN A 498 4.34 -10.61 -26.25
CA ASN A 498 5.27 -11.37 -27.10
C ASN A 498 5.98 -10.58 -28.22
N ARG A 499 6.41 -9.33 -27.99
CA ARG A 499 7.35 -8.69 -28.93
C ARG A 499 8.73 -9.36 -28.81
N PRO A 500 9.42 -9.62 -29.95
CA PRO A 500 10.78 -10.13 -29.90
C PRO A 500 11.68 -9.13 -29.15
N PRO A 501 12.61 -9.61 -28.31
CA PRO A 501 13.53 -8.74 -27.59
C PRO A 501 14.34 -7.90 -28.56
N LEU A 502 14.66 -6.67 -28.18
CA LEU A 502 15.64 -5.86 -28.88
C LEU A 502 16.97 -6.62 -28.87
N THR A 503 17.42 -7.09 -30.04
CA THR A 503 18.72 -7.74 -30.16
C THR A 503 19.82 -6.70 -29.99
N ALA A 504 20.36 -6.61 -28.78
CA ALA A 504 21.70 -6.08 -28.56
C ALA A 504 22.75 -7.04 -29.18
N PRO A 505 23.95 -6.56 -29.52
CA PRO A 505 25.03 -7.44 -29.99
C PRO A 505 25.28 -8.56 -28.98
N ALA A 506 25.28 -9.82 -29.44
CA ALA A 506 25.44 -10.96 -28.54
C ALA A 506 26.84 -10.95 -27.90
N GLY A 507 26.89 -10.83 -26.58
CA GLY A 507 28.08 -11.17 -25.81
C GLY A 507 28.41 -12.67 -25.93
N ASP A 508 29.69 -13.04 -25.78
CA ASP A 508 30.14 -14.42 -25.85
C ASP A 508 29.56 -15.26 -24.69
N ARG A 509 28.55 -16.10 -24.99
CA ARG A 509 27.85 -16.93 -23.99
C ARG A 509 28.77 -17.82 -23.15
N ALA A 510 29.87 -18.32 -23.71
CA ALA A 510 30.81 -19.15 -22.95
C ALA A 510 31.60 -18.31 -21.94
N ALA A 511 31.98 -17.09 -22.33
CA ALA A 511 32.62 -16.13 -21.43
C ALA A 511 31.68 -15.69 -20.30
N ILE A 512 30.36 -15.58 -20.57
CA ILE A 512 29.35 -15.24 -19.55
C ILE A 512 29.28 -16.30 -18.45
N THR A 513 29.18 -17.58 -18.81
CA THR A 513 29.08 -18.68 -17.84
C THR A 513 30.32 -18.73 -16.94
N ASP A 514 31.51 -18.54 -17.50
CA ASP A 514 32.76 -18.51 -16.75
C ASP A 514 32.85 -17.29 -15.82
N LEU A 515 32.42 -16.10 -16.27
CA LEU A 515 32.35 -14.88 -15.46
C LEU A 515 31.43 -15.06 -14.23
N LEU A 516 30.23 -15.61 -14.43
CA LEU A 516 29.26 -15.87 -13.37
C LEU A 516 29.79 -16.91 -12.37
N ALA A 517 30.40 -18.00 -12.86
CA ALA A 517 30.97 -19.04 -12.02
C ALA A 517 32.11 -18.51 -11.13
N ARG A 518 33.02 -17.70 -11.70
CA ARG A 518 34.10 -17.04 -10.95
C ARG A 518 33.53 -16.10 -9.89
N ALA A 519 32.56 -15.26 -10.24
CA ALA A 519 31.96 -14.32 -9.30
C ALA A 519 31.22 -15.03 -8.14
N ARG A 520 30.49 -16.11 -8.44
CA ARG A 520 29.84 -16.95 -7.43
C ARG A 520 30.87 -17.61 -6.49
N ALA A 521 31.95 -18.16 -7.04
CA ALA A 521 33.03 -18.75 -6.26
C ALA A 521 33.68 -17.70 -5.35
N GLU A 522 33.93 -16.49 -5.86
CA GLU A 522 34.52 -15.40 -5.09
C GLU A 522 33.57 -14.85 -4.01
N ALA A 523 32.26 -14.85 -4.25
CA ALA A 523 31.25 -14.43 -3.27
C ALA A 523 31.04 -15.46 -2.15
N THR A 524 31.38 -16.73 -2.39
CA THR A 524 31.14 -17.82 -1.45
C THR A 524 31.90 -17.59 -0.14
N GLY A 525 31.17 -17.58 0.98
CA GLY A 525 31.74 -17.34 2.31
C GLY A 525 32.02 -15.87 2.65
N LYS A 526 31.78 -14.92 1.72
CA LYS A 526 31.80 -13.49 2.04
C LYS A 526 30.55 -13.11 2.83
N ALA A 527 30.70 -12.21 3.79
CA ALA A 527 29.56 -11.66 4.52
C ALA A 527 28.70 -10.80 3.58
N VAL A 528 27.38 -10.84 3.77
CA VAL A 528 26.46 -9.90 3.11
C VAL A 528 26.92 -8.48 3.44
N PRO A 529 27.18 -7.61 2.45
CA PRO A 529 27.64 -6.25 2.68
C PRO A 529 26.76 -5.56 3.73
N GLY A 530 27.46 -5.10 4.78
CA GLY A 530 26.88 -4.63 6.03
C GLY A 530 26.25 -3.27 5.86
N ASP A 531 25.02 -3.23 5.38
CA ASP A 531 24.15 -2.11 5.70
C ASP A 531 23.60 -2.28 7.13
N ALA A 532 23.90 -1.30 7.99
CA ALA A 532 23.45 -1.23 9.38
C ALA A 532 21.92 -1.08 9.50
N ILE A 533 21.20 -0.82 8.41
CA ILE A 533 19.73 -0.75 8.42
C ILE A 533 19.13 -2.09 8.94
N PRO A 534 18.25 -2.03 9.96
CA PRO A 534 17.52 -3.20 10.46
C PRO A 534 16.61 -3.82 9.41
N ASP A 535 16.44 -5.15 9.47
CA ASP A 535 15.48 -5.88 8.64
C ASP A 535 14.06 -5.36 8.90
N ASN A 536 13.32 -5.00 7.84
CA ASN A 536 11.93 -4.59 7.94
C ASN A 536 11.01 -5.75 7.58
N ARG A 537 10.73 -6.61 8.56
CA ARG A 537 9.78 -7.72 8.43
C ARG A 537 8.36 -7.22 8.70
N ILE A 538 7.80 -6.51 7.74
CA ILE A 538 6.36 -6.28 7.73
C ILE A 538 5.72 -7.59 7.30
N ALA A 539 4.86 -8.18 8.13
CA ALA A 539 4.14 -9.38 7.77
C ALA A 539 3.36 -9.15 6.45
N ASP A 540 3.58 -9.99 5.45
CA ASP A 540 2.76 -10.00 4.24
C ASP A 540 1.31 -10.29 4.65
N GLY A 541 0.39 -9.36 4.38
CA GLY A 541 -0.99 -9.45 4.84
C GLY A 541 -1.19 -9.08 6.31
N ARG A 542 -0.59 -7.97 6.78
CA ARG A 542 -0.93 -7.38 8.09
C ARG A 542 -2.42 -7.01 8.11
N GLU A 543 -3.23 -7.88 8.71
CA GLU A 543 -4.70 -7.81 8.88
C GLU A 543 -5.15 -7.50 10.31
#